data_AF-A0A941B9Y0-F1
#
_entry.id   AF-A0A941B9Y0-F1
#
_cell.length_a   1.000
_cell.length_b   1.000
_cell.length_c   1.000
_cell.angle_alpha   90.00
_cell.angle_beta   90.00
_cell.angle_gamma   90.00
#
_symmetry.space_group_name_H-M   'P 1'
#
loop_
_entity.id
_entity.type
_entity.pdbx_description
1 polymer ?
#
loop_
_entity_poly.entity_id
_entity_poly.type
_entity_poly.pdbx_seq_one_letter_code
_entity_poly.pdbx_strand_id
1 'polypeptide(L)'
;MGLLVCDRDAARDVFWRLRIVSRLKGTKGLVVLPHRWKAERTIGWCMNARRNARDYARLPQHSEAHLNRALITMMTRRLTRKSPRTRQWTRKTPATG
;
A
#
# COMPACT_ATOMS: atom_id res chain seq x y z
N MET A 1 32.10 14.20 10.93
CA MET A 1 33.27 13.57 10.29
C MET A 1 33.09 12.07 10.39
N GLY A 2 33.08 11.39 9.24
CA GLY A 2 32.62 10.01 9.11
C GLY A 2 31.73 9.85 7.89
N LEU A 3 32.19 10.39 6.75
CA LEU A 3 31.70 9.99 5.44
C LEU A 3 32.19 8.55 5.23
N LEU A 4 31.26 7.60 5.23
CA LEU A 4 31.48 6.30 4.62
C LEU A 4 30.26 6.03 3.76
N VAL A 5 30.35 6.52 2.53
CA VAL A 5 29.62 6.00 1.39
C VAL A 5 30.25 4.63 1.10
N CYS A 6 29.47 3.56 1.23
CA CYS A 6 29.78 2.30 0.56
C CYS A 6 28.48 1.73 0.00
N ASP A 7 28.48 1.69 -1.33
CA ASP A 7 27.49 1.15 -2.25
C ASP A 7 27.76 -0.36 -2.46
N ARG A 8 26.67 -1.14 -2.52
CA ARG A 8 26.49 -2.54 -3.02
C ARG A 8 25.29 -3.12 -2.26
N ASP A 9 24.16 -3.52 -2.86
CA ASP A 9 23.99 -4.18 -4.14
C ASP A 9 22.81 -3.57 -4.92
N ALA A 10 23.15 -2.99 -6.08
CA ALA A 10 22.16 -2.59 -7.06
C ALA A 10 21.71 -3.81 -7.88
N ALA A 11 20.39 -3.92 -8.00
CA ALA A 11 19.69 -4.39 -9.20
C ALA A 11 19.88 -5.87 -9.62
N ARG A 12 18.93 -6.71 -9.19
CA ARG A 12 18.35 -7.69 -10.11
C ARG A 12 17.17 -7.02 -10.82
N ASP A 13 17.33 -6.72 -12.09
CA ASP A 13 16.33 -6.28 -13.09
C ASP A 13 14.95 -5.87 -12.57
N VAL A 14 14.82 -4.64 -12.07
CA VAL A 14 13.51 -4.02 -11.90
C VAL A 14 13.57 -2.57 -12.39
N PHE A 15 12.65 -2.21 -13.30
CA PHE A 15 12.48 -0.87 -13.89
C PHE A 15 12.19 0.26 -12.87
N TRP A 16 12.08 -0.05 -11.59
CA TRP A 16 11.67 0.90 -10.55
C TRP A 16 12.87 1.42 -9.75
N ARG A 17 13.02 2.76 -9.68
CA ARG A 17 13.94 3.41 -8.74
C ARG A 17 13.35 3.37 -7.32
N LEU A 18 13.82 2.42 -6.51
CA LEU A 18 13.49 2.35 -5.08
C LEU A 18 14.39 3.29 -4.28
N ARG A 19 13.82 4.34 -3.70
CA ARG A 19 14.52 5.18 -2.71
C ARG A 19 14.14 4.75 -1.30
N ILE A 20 15.04 4.09 -0.59
CA ILE A 20 14.85 3.70 0.81
C ILE A 20 15.00 4.96 1.67
N VAL A 21 13.90 5.43 2.27
CA VAL A 21 13.89 6.61 3.16
C VAL A 21 13.96 6.11 4.59
N SER A 22 15.10 6.35 5.27
CA SER A 22 15.22 6.09 6.70
C SER A 22 14.43 7.13 7.51
N ARG A 23 13.89 6.70 8.66
CA ARG A 23 13.30 7.63 9.63
C ARG A 23 14.39 8.58 10.15
N LEU A 24 14.09 9.88 10.23
CA LEU A 24 15.00 10.86 10.82
C LEU A 24 15.14 10.60 12.33
N LYS A 25 16.38 10.45 12.82
CA LYS A 25 16.68 10.22 14.24
C LYS A 25 16.18 11.43 15.06
N GLY A 26 15.37 11.18 16.10
CA GLY A 26 14.79 12.22 16.96
C GLY A 26 13.34 12.60 16.66
N THR A 27 12.72 12.06 15.61
CA THR A 27 11.31 12.36 15.30
C THR A 27 10.36 11.61 16.24
N LYS A 28 9.62 12.33 17.09
CA LYS A 28 8.53 11.78 17.91
C LYS A 28 7.22 11.83 17.14
N GLY A 29 6.60 10.68 16.89
CA GLY A 29 5.30 10.56 16.21
C GLY A 29 5.34 9.94 14.80
N LEU A 30 4.22 10.06 14.09
CA LEU A 30 4.01 9.52 12.75
C LEU A 30 4.35 10.58 11.70
N VAL A 31 5.49 10.42 11.01
CA VAL A 31 5.82 11.22 9.83
C VAL A 31 5.09 10.63 8.62
N VAL A 32 4.24 11.42 7.98
CA VAL A 32 3.51 11.01 6.78
C VAL A 32 4.50 10.90 5.62
N LEU A 33 4.81 9.66 5.22
CA LEU A 33 5.60 9.42 4.02
C LEU A 33 4.71 9.52 2.77
N PRO A 34 5.14 10.24 1.72
CA PRO A 34 4.40 10.28 0.47
C PRO A 34 4.26 8.85 -0.10
N HIS A 35 3.06 8.51 -0.54
CA HIS A 35 2.68 7.21 -1.13
C HIS A 35 2.61 5.98 -0.22
N ARG A 36 3.01 6.06 1.06
CA ARG A 36 2.92 4.94 2.02
C ARG A 36 1.51 4.34 2.11
N TRP A 37 0.50 5.21 2.06
CA TRP A 37 -0.90 4.80 2.12
C TRP A 37 -1.33 3.85 0.98
N LYS A 38 -0.66 3.89 -0.18
CA LYS A 38 -1.00 2.99 -1.31
C LYS A 38 -0.68 1.54 -0.96
N ALA A 39 0.50 1.29 -0.40
CA ALA A 39 0.95 -0.04 0.02
C ALA A 39 0.14 -0.57 1.20
N GLU A 40 -0.12 0.28 2.21
CA GLU A 40 -0.94 -0.10 3.36
C GLU A 40 -2.38 -0.44 2.93
N ARG A 41 -2.90 0.29 1.95
CA ARG A 41 -4.25 0.04 1.42
C ARG A 41 -4.35 -1.28 0.66
N THR A 42 -3.34 -1.64 -0.13
CA THR A 42 -3.30 -2.95 -0.80
C THR A 42 -3.23 -4.10 0.20
N ILE A 43 -2.44 -3.94 1.27
CA ILE A 43 -2.37 -4.92 2.37
C ILE A 43 -3.74 -5.04 3.06
N GLY A 44 -4.41 -3.91 3.33
CA GLY A 44 -5.75 -3.90 3.92
C GLY A 44 -6.79 -4.64 3.07
N TRP A 45 -6.73 -4.53 1.74
CA TRP A 45 -7.62 -5.30 0.86
C TRP A 45 -7.33 -6.80 0.91
N CYS A 46 -6.06 -7.18 0.96
CA CYS A 46 -5.65 -8.59 1.09
C CYS A 46 -6.13 -9.18 2.41
N MET A 47 -5.98 -8.44 3.52
CA MET A 47 -6.44 -8.87 4.85
C MET A 47 -7.97 -8.98 4.96
N ASN A 48 -8.71 -8.15 4.23
CA ASN A 48 -10.19 -8.24 4.20
C ASN A 48 -10.67 -9.54 3.53
N ALA A 49 -9.89 -10.12 2.61
CA ALA A 49 -10.09 -11.49 2.18
C ALA A 49 -9.60 -12.42 3.31
N ARG A 50 -10.50 -12.74 4.27
CA ARG A 50 -10.22 -13.48 5.52
C ARG A 50 -9.31 -14.70 5.38
N ARG A 51 -9.30 -15.35 4.21
CA ARG A 51 -8.43 -16.48 3.89
C ARG A 51 -6.94 -16.11 3.90
N ASN A 52 -6.57 -14.93 3.41
CA ASN A 52 -5.17 -14.46 3.38
C ASN A 52 -4.64 -14.08 4.77
N ALA A 53 -5.52 -13.78 5.72
CA ALA A 53 -5.12 -13.43 7.09
C ALA A 53 -4.66 -14.66 7.91
N ARG A 54 -4.96 -15.88 7.45
CA ARG A 54 -4.63 -17.15 8.12
C ARG A 54 -4.12 -18.18 7.12
N ASP A 55 -3.39 -17.75 6.10
CA ASP A 55 -2.88 -18.68 5.09
C ASP A 55 -1.71 -19.49 5.68
N TYR A 56 -1.93 -20.80 5.83
CA TYR A 56 -0.93 -21.77 6.26
C TYR A 56 -0.55 -22.71 5.10
N ALA A 57 -0.63 -22.20 3.86
CA ALA A 57 -0.25 -23.00 2.71
C ALA A 57 1.22 -23.42 2.77
N ARG A 58 1.47 -24.70 2.54
CA ARG A 58 2.82 -25.28 2.48
C ARG A 58 3.60 -24.81 1.25
N LEU A 59 2.90 -24.44 0.18
CA LEU A 59 3.47 -24.04 -1.10
C LEU A 59 3.21 -22.54 -1.38
N PRO A 60 4.24 -21.76 -1.77
CA PRO A 60 4.09 -20.34 -2.11
C PRO A 60 3.06 -20.09 -3.22
N GLN A 61 2.93 -21.01 -4.18
CA GLN A 61 2.02 -20.90 -5.33
C GLN A 61 0.56 -20.75 -4.92
N HIS A 62 0.15 -21.37 -3.81
CA HIS A 62 -1.22 -21.23 -3.30
C HIS A 62 -1.48 -19.84 -2.73
N SER A 63 -0.51 -19.30 -1.98
CA SER A 63 -0.61 -17.95 -1.43
C SER A 63 -0.67 -16.89 -2.54
N GLU A 64 0.10 -17.08 -3.61
CA GLU A 64 0.07 -16.22 -4.80
C GLU A 64 -1.31 -16.27 -5.48
N ALA A 65 -1.86 -17.47 -5.71
CA ALA A 65 -3.19 -17.63 -6.29
C ALA A 65 -4.28 -16.95 -5.44
N HIS A 66 -4.18 -17.02 -4.10
CA HIS A 66 -5.13 -16.35 -3.20
C HIS A 66 -5.02 -14.82 -3.24
N LEU A 67 -3.80 -14.27 -3.32
CA LEU A 67 -3.59 -12.84 -3.51
C LEU A 67 -4.21 -12.36 -4.83
N ASN A 68 -3.95 -13.07 -5.92
CA ASN A 68 -4.53 -12.78 -7.24
C ASN A 68 -6.06 -12.82 -7.19
N ARG A 69 -6.64 -13.86 -6.59
CA ARG A 69 -8.10 -13.98 -6.43
C ARG A 69 -8.69 -12.82 -5.63
N ALA A 70 -8.04 -12.36 -4.56
CA ALA A 70 -8.51 -11.25 -3.75
C ALA A 70 -8.54 -9.93 -4.55
N LEU A 71 -7.48 -9.66 -5.33
CA LEU A 71 -7.38 -8.46 -6.17
C LEU A 71 -8.38 -8.48 -7.33
N ILE A 72 -8.54 -9.63 -8.01
CA ILE A 72 -9.55 -9.81 -9.07
C ILE A 72 -10.94 -9.54 -8.51
N THR A 73 -11.30 -10.16 -7.40
CA THR A 73 -12.62 -9.98 -6.76
C THR A 73 -12.89 -8.51 -6.43
N MET A 74 -11.87 -7.79 -5.96
CA MET A 74 -11.97 -6.36 -5.70
C MET A 74 -12.22 -5.56 -6.98
N MET A 75 -11.50 -5.86 -8.06
CA MET A 75 -11.66 -5.19 -9.35
C MET A 75 -13.05 -5.47 -9.96
N THR A 76 -13.52 -6.72 -9.92
CA THR A 76 -14.87 -7.09 -10.35
C THR A 76 -15.92 -6.31 -9.57
N ARG A 77 -15.79 -6.19 -8.25
CA ARG A 77 -16.69 -5.39 -7.39
C ARG A 77 -16.65 -3.89 -7.67
N ARG A 78 -15.58 -3.37 -8.28
CA ARG A 78 -15.52 -1.96 -8.72
C ARG A 78 -16.24 -1.79 -10.05
N LEU A 79 -16.05 -2.72 -10.97
CA LEU A 79 -16.70 -2.71 -12.28
C LEU A 79 -18.22 -2.89 -12.18
N THR A 80 -18.70 -3.79 -11.33
CA THR A 80 -20.14 -4.06 -11.19
C THR A 80 -20.87 -3.07 -10.27
N ARG A 81 -20.15 -2.10 -9.70
CA ARG A 81 -20.74 -1.14 -8.75
C ARG A 81 -21.60 -0.12 -9.51
N LYS A 82 -22.93 -0.27 -9.43
CA LYS A 82 -23.91 0.58 -10.11
C LYS A 82 -23.98 2.04 -9.60
N SER A 83 -23.48 2.31 -8.40
CA SER A 83 -23.46 3.67 -7.81
C SER A 83 -22.06 3.98 -7.27
N PRO A 84 -21.33 4.94 -7.86
CA PRO A 84 -20.16 5.51 -7.20
C PRO A 84 -20.63 6.05 -5.86
N ARG A 85 -19.94 5.69 -4.77
CA ARG A 85 -20.21 6.32 -3.48
C ARG A 85 -20.00 7.82 -3.68
N THR A 86 -21.09 8.58 -3.78
CA THR A 86 -21.05 10.01 -4.05
C THR A 86 -20.10 10.62 -3.04
N ARG A 87 -19.00 11.19 -3.55
CA ARG A 87 -17.98 11.81 -2.73
C ARG A 87 -18.51 13.17 -2.28
N GLN A 88 -19.60 13.19 -1.50
CA GLN A 88 -20.08 14.39 -0.84
C GLN A 88 -19.16 14.73 0.35
N TRP A 89 -17.90 15.00 0.04
CA TRP A 89 -17.07 15.75 0.96
C TRP A 89 -17.48 17.20 0.77
N THR A 90 -18.54 17.61 1.47
CA THR A 90 -18.99 19.00 1.46
C THR A 90 -17.84 19.83 2.03
N ARG A 91 -17.13 20.56 1.18
CA ARG A 91 -16.32 21.69 1.64
C ARG A 91 -17.30 22.60 2.37
N LYS A 92 -17.18 22.71 3.68
CA LYS A 92 -17.81 23.83 4.39
C LYS A 92 -17.10 25.07 3.86
N THR A 93 -17.73 25.82 2.95
CA THR A 93 -17.23 27.15 2.60
C THR A 93 -17.21 27.93 3.91
N PRO A 94 -16.07 28.47 4.36
CA PRO A 94 -16.06 29.30 5.56
C PRO A 94 -16.97 30.50 5.29
N ALA A 95 -17.96 30.70 6.17
CA ALA A 95 -18.82 31.88 6.08
C ALA A 95 -17.91 33.11 6.21
N THR A 96 -17.81 33.87 5.13
CA THR A 96 -17.18 35.19 5.15
C THR A 96 -18.21 36.11 5.78
N GLY A 97 -17.91 36.58 6.98
CA GLY A 97 -18.64 37.66 7.63
C GLY A 97 -18.35 39.01 6.97
#